data_AF-A0A358PC17-F1
#
_entry.id   AF-A0A358PC17-F1
#
_cell.length_a   1.000
_cell.length_b   1.000
_cell.length_c   1.000
_cell.angle_alpha   90.00
_cell.angle_beta   90.00
_cell.angle_gamma   90.00
#
_symmetry.space_group_name_H-M   'P 1'
#
loop_
_entity.id
_entity.type
_entity.pdbx_description
1 polymer ?
#
loop_
_entity_poly.entity_id
_entity_poly.type
_entity_poly.pdbx_seq_one_letter_code
_entity_poly.pdbx_strand_id
1 'polypeptide(L)' 'MTRVKSGILVSAALRQASANFIDCVLARRGDADAGAIFVHIDALDGRHKLLARSLDFDGNYAWQIITSTEWVDGETA' A
#
# COMPACT_ATOMS: atom_id res chain seq x y z
N MET A 1 -3.30 -9.63 -18.53
CA MET A 1 -3.47 -8.41 -17.70
C MET A 1 -2.37 -7.41 -18.04
N THR A 2 -2.68 -6.14 -18.26
CA THR A 2 -1.66 -5.13 -18.62
C THR A 2 -0.83 -4.77 -17.39
N ARG A 3 0.50 -4.98 -17.47
CA ARG A 3 1.43 -4.60 -16.39
C ARG A 3 1.64 -3.09 -16.41
N VAL A 4 1.37 -2.42 -15.29
CA VAL A 4 1.51 -0.96 -15.14
C VAL A 4 2.70 -0.66 -14.25
N LYS A 5 3.46 0.40 -14.60
CA LYS A 5 4.61 0.87 -13.83
C LYS A 5 4.21 1.27 -12.40
N SER A 6 5.06 0.97 -11.41
CA SER A 6 4.81 1.26 -9.99
C SER A 6 4.49 2.74 -9.75
N GLY A 7 5.22 3.65 -10.37
CA GLY A 7 5.01 5.09 -10.23
C GLY A 7 3.63 5.56 -10.72
N ILE A 8 3.09 4.94 -11.77
CA ILE A 8 1.75 5.24 -12.29
C ILE A 8 0.68 4.74 -11.30
N LEU A 9 0.84 3.53 -10.77
CA LEU A 9 -0.08 2.96 -9.79
C LEU A 9 -0.15 3.80 -8.52
N VAL A 10 1.00 4.19 -7.96
CA VAL A 10 1.08 5.04 -6.76
C VAL A 10 0.46 6.41 -7.03
N SER A 11 0.75 7.04 -8.17
CA SER A 11 0.17 8.34 -8.52
C SER A 11 -1.35 8.27 -8.69
N ALA A 12 -1.86 7.20 -9.29
CA ALA A 12 -3.29 6.97 -9.43
C ALA A 12 -3.95 6.78 -8.05
N ALA A 13 -3.35 5.98 -7.16
CA ALA A 13 -3.86 5.75 -5.82
C ALA A 13 -3.94 7.05 -5.00
N LEU A 14 -2.90 7.89 -5.01
CA LEU A 14 -2.90 9.19 -4.33
C LEU A 14 -4.01 10.12 -4.83
N ARG A 15 -4.23 10.15 -6.15
CA ARG A 15 -5.33 10.94 -6.75
C ARG A 15 -6.70 10.39 -6.35
N GLN A 16 -6.86 9.07 -6.33
CA GLN A 16 -8.10 8.42 -5.91
C GLN A 16 -8.39 8.71 -4.44
N ALA A 17 -7.40 8.59 -3.56
CA ALA A 17 -7.53 8.93 -2.14
C ALA A 17 -7.94 10.40 -1.95
N SER A 18 -7.25 11.33 -2.64
CA SER A 18 -7.60 12.76 -2.59
C SER A 18 -9.02 13.03 -3.06
N ALA A 19 -9.50 12.37 -4.12
CA ALA A 19 -10.88 12.51 -4.60
C ALA A 19 -11.93 11.99 -3.61
N ASN A 20 -11.56 11.09 -2.70
CA ASN A 20 -12.42 10.54 -1.66
C ASN A 20 -12.16 11.16 -0.28
N PHE A 21 -11.38 12.26 -0.20
CA PHE A 21 -11.02 12.91 1.06
C PHE A 21 -10.33 11.97 2.06
N ILE A 22 -9.53 11.03 1.56
CA ILE A 22 -8.71 10.13 2.38
C ILE A 22 -7.29 10.72 2.49
N ASP A 23 -6.81 10.91 3.72
CA ASP A 23 -5.44 11.33 3.97
C ASP A 23 -4.46 10.23 3.54
N CYS A 24 -3.76 10.48 2.43
CA CYS A 24 -2.83 9.54 1.83
C CYS A 24 -1.58 10.27 1.32
N VAL A 25 -0.42 9.84 1.80
CA VAL A 25 0.87 10.45 1.47
C VAL A 25 1.87 9.41 0.99
N LEU A 26 2.81 9.83 0.14
CA LEU A 26 3.94 9.00 -0.25
C LEU A 26 5.05 9.10 0.80
N ALA A 27 5.08 8.17 1.75
CA ALA A 27 6.11 8.16 2.80
C ALA A 27 7.52 7.81 2.27
N ARG A 28 7.62 6.92 1.28
CA ARG A 28 8.90 6.53 0.68
C ARG A 28 8.76 6.31 -0.83
N ARG A 29 9.69 6.88 -1.60
CA ARG A 29 9.76 6.68 -3.05
C ARG A 29 10.81 5.62 -3.41
N GLY A 30 10.39 4.58 -4.12
CA GLY A 30 11.26 3.55 -4.69
C GLY A 30 11.42 3.69 -6.21
N ASP A 31 11.78 2.57 -6.86
CA ASP A 31 11.89 2.49 -8.31
C ASP A 31 10.53 2.75 -9.00
N ALA A 32 10.53 3.59 -10.04
CA ALA A 32 9.32 4.07 -10.70
C ALA A 32 8.71 3.09 -11.71
N ASP A 33 9.47 2.09 -12.14
CA ASP A 33 9.06 1.14 -13.18
C ASP A 33 8.64 -0.21 -12.59
N ALA A 34 9.41 -0.73 -11.63
CA ALA A 34 9.24 -2.08 -11.07
C ALA A 34 9.38 -2.14 -9.54
N GLY A 35 9.32 -1.01 -8.84
CA GLY A 35 9.40 -0.97 -7.38
C GLY A 35 8.26 -1.72 -6.67
N ALA A 36 8.58 -2.39 -5.57
CA ALA A 36 7.59 -2.95 -4.66
C ALA A 36 6.72 -1.84 -4.04
N ILE A 37 5.44 -2.13 -3.81
CA ILE A 37 4.49 -1.18 -3.25
C ILE A 37 4.00 -1.71 -1.91
N PHE A 38 4.16 -0.88 -0.88
CA PHE A 38 3.63 -1.10 0.46
C PHE A 38 2.61 -0.02 0.78
N VAL A 39 1.57 -0.39 1.52
CA VAL A 39 0.54 0.53 2.02
C VAL A 39 0.48 0.39 3.53
N HIS A 40 0.82 1.47 4.21
CA HIS A 40 0.63 1.61 5.65
C HIS A 40 -0.75 2.23 5.88
N ILE A 41 -1.59 1.56 6.66
CA ILE A 41 -2.91 2.04 7.06
C ILE A 41 -2.86 2.34 8.55
N ASP A 42 -3.08 3.61 8.88
CA ASP A 42 -3.21 4.08 10.25
C ASP A 42 -4.70 4.22 10.60
N ALA A 43 -5.14 3.60 11.69
CA ALA A 43 -6.53 3.69 12.16
C ALA A 43 -6.81 4.97 12.95
N LEU A 44 -5.78 5.79 13.22
CA LEU A 44 -5.81 7.02 14.01
C LEU A 44 -6.24 6.81 15.47
N ASP A 45 -6.16 5.57 15.95
CA ASP A 45 -6.46 5.18 17.33
C ASP A 45 -5.28 4.44 18.00
N GLY A 46 -4.08 4.64 17.46
CA GLY A 46 -2.86 3.97 17.92
C GLY A 46 -2.64 2.59 17.29
N ARG A 47 -3.52 2.14 16.39
CA ARG A 47 -3.37 0.86 15.69
C ARG A 47 -3.11 1.03 14.20
N HIS A 48 -2.42 0.06 13.60
CA HIS A 48 -2.03 0.11 12.20
C HIS A 48 -1.98 -1.27 11.53
N LYS A 49 -1.91 -1.25 10.19
CA LYS A 49 -1.66 -2.42 9.35
C LYS A 49 -0.68 -2.07 8.23
N LEU A 50 0.14 -3.04 7.84
CA LEU A 50 1.01 -2.94 6.68
C LEU A 50 0.58 -3.98 5.63
N LEU A 51 0.35 -3.53 4.40
CA LEU A 51 0.07 -4.39 3.27
C LEU A 51 1.18 -4.28 2.23
N ALA A 52 1.49 -5.40 1.57
CA ALA A 52 2.37 -5.43 0.41
C ALA A 52 1.58 -5.90 -0.81
N ARG A 53 1.87 -5.30 -1.96
CA ARG A 53 1.38 -5.78 -3.24
C ARG A 53 2.30 -6.90 -3.74
N SER A 54 1.82 -8.13 -3.81
CA SER A 54 2.56 -9.29 -4.29
C SER A 54 1.92 -9.89 -5.54
N LEU A 55 2.68 -10.68 -6.29
CA LEU A 55 2.15 -11.53 -7.33
C LEU A 55 1.78 -12.88 -6.69
N ASP A 56 0.60 -13.40 -6.94
CA ASP A 56 0.24 -14.77 -6.58
C ASP A 56 0.76 -15.78 -7.63
N PHE A 57 0.55 -17.07 -7.35
CA PHE A 57 0.99 -18.15 -8.24
C PHE A 57 0.25 -18.18 -9.58
N ASP A 58 -0.94 -17.57 -9.65
CA ASP A 58 -1.73 -17.45 -10.87
C ASP A 58 -1.33 -16.22 -11.71
N GLY A 59 -0.34 -15.46 -11.25
CA GLY A 59 0.16 -14.27 -11.93
C GLY A 59 -0.72 -13.02 -11.74
N ASN A 60 -1.64 -13.04 -10.78
CA ASN A 60 -2.45 -11.89 -10.41
C ASN A 60 -1.77 -11.11 -9.28
N TYR A 61 -2.03 -9.81 -9.25
CA TYR A 61 -1.56 -8.99 -8.14
C TYR A 61 -2.56 -9.03 -7.00
N ALA A 62 -2.11 -9.44 -5.83
CA ALA A 62 -2.88 -9.46 -4.59
C ALA A 62 -2.25 -8.54 -3.55
N TRP A 63 -3.07 -8.07 -2.61
CA TRP A 63 -2.59 -7.40 -1.40
C TRP A 63 -2.47 -8.44 -0.30
N GLN A 64 -1.29 -8.52 0.29
CA GLN A 64 -1.00 -9.39 1.43
C GLN A 64 -0.79 -8.53 2.66
N ILE A 65 -1.35 -8.94 3.79
CA ILE A 65 -1.09 -8.28 5.07
C ILE A 65 0.24 -8.81 5.61
N ILE A 66 1.18 -7.90 5.89
CA ILE A 66 2.56 -8.24 6.31
C ILE A 66 2.69 -8.28 7.83
N THR A 67 1.83 -7.55 8.55
CA THR A 67 1.77 -7.61 10.01
C THR A 67 0.92 -8.82 10.44
N SER A 68 -0.36 -8.60 10.75
CA SER A 68 -1.33 -9.62 11.16
C SER A 68 -2.69 -9.34 10.53
N THR A 69 -3.56 -10.34 10.48
CA THR A 69 -4.96 -10.13 10.04
C THR A 69 -5.71 -9.16 10.95
N GLU A 70 -5.41 -9.17 12.25
CA GLU A 70 -5.85 -8.17 13.22
C GLU A 70 -5.03 -6.88 13.16
N TRP A 71 -5.56 -5.81 13.75
CA TRP A 71 -4.83 -4.54 13.86
C TRP A 71 -3.70 -4.67 14.89
N VAL A 72 -2.55 -4.07 14.60
CA VAL A 72 -1.38 -4.10 15.50
C VAL A 72 -1.18 -2.74 16.15
N ASP A 73 -0.78 -2.73 17.42
CA ASP A 73 -0.47 -1.49 18.14
C ASP A 73 0.77 -0.80 17.57
N GLY A 74 0.66 0.52 17.35
CA GLY A 74 1.70 1.37 16.75
C GLY A 74 2.79 1.83 17.72
N GLU A 75 2.65 1.55 19.01
CA GLU A 75 3.62 1.92 20.04
C GLU A 75 4.87 1.01 20.06
N THR A 76 4.92 0.00 19.17
CA THR A 76 6.02 -0.97 19.06
C THR A 76 6.95 -0.68 17.87
N ALA A 77 7.49 0.54 17.81
CA ALA A 77 8.49 0.93 16.80
C ALA A 77 9.87 1.20 17.42
#